data_AF-A0A841DNC6-F1
#
_entry.id   AF-A0A841DNC6-F1
#
_cell.length_a   1.000
_cell.length_b   1.000
_cell.length_c   1.000
_cell.angle_alpha   90.00
_cell.angle_beta   90.00
_cell.angle_gamma   90.00
#
_symmetry.space_group_name_H-M   'P 1'
#
loop_
_entity.id
_entity.type
_entity.pdbx_description
1 polymer ?
#
loop_
_entity_poly.entity_id
_entity_poly.type
_entity_poly.pdbx_seq_one_letter_code
_entity_poly.pdbx_strand_id
1 'polypeptide(L)'
;MTAPELIEAATRFVAEAQRMTNERDADGIRQVFAPDARWDATLDGLIIHADGIDEICRGWATMCRFMAKRGLYVEKTLVAVDGSTIVNEWRGVIAGRAGARGIEVWRRNGLGLVTDQRLYGFLDARPDSSLVQNLRMLVAHPRTALAFAASRHC
;
A
#
# COMPACT_ATOMS: atom_id res chain seq x y z
N MET A 1 9.56 -22.60 13.14
CA MET A 1 10.04 -21.88 11.95
C MET A 1 11.25 -21.06 12.37
N THR A 2 12.37 -21.25 11.69
CA THR A 2 13.61 -20.49 11.91
C THR A 2 13.49 -19.09 11.30
N ALA A 3 14.39 -18.16 11.66
CA ALA A 3 14.39 -16.82 11.07
C ALA A 3 14.57 -16.83 9.53
N PRO A 4 15.47 -17.64 8.94
CA PRO A 4 15.58 -17.76 7.48
C PRO A 4 14.28 -18.25 6.80
N GLU A 5 13.64 -19.28 7.35
CA GLU A 5 12.37 -19.81 6.81
C GLU A 5 11.25 -18.77 6.85
N LEU A 6 11.19 -17.97 7.92
CA LEU A 6 10.22 -16.89 8.07
C LEU A 6 10.43 -15.81 7.00
N ILE A 7 11.68 -15.39 6.77
CA ILE A 7 12.04 -14.39 5.77
C ILE A 7 11.69 -14.89 4.36
N GLU A 8 12.00 -16.14 4.04
CA GLU A 8 11.68 -16.74 2.74
C GLU A 8 10.16 -16.82 2.50
N ALA A 9 9.39 -17.28 3.49
CA ALA A 9 7.95 -17.33 3.41
C ALA A 9 7.32 -15.94 3.24
N ALA A 10 7.81 -14.93 3.97
CA ALA A 10 7.35 -13.56 3.83
C ALA A 10 7.73 -12.94 2.48
N THR A 11 8.92 -13.26 1.96
CA THR A 11 9.35 -12.81 0.63
C THR A 11 8.44 -13.35 -0.46
N ARG A 12 8.10 -14.65 -0.40
CA ARG A 12 7.13 -15.26 -1.32
C ARG A 12 5.75 -14.63 -1.22
N PHE A 13 5.29 -14.36 0.00
CA PHE A 13 4.01 -13.67 0.23
C PHE A 13 4.01 -12.27 -0.41
N VAL A 14 5.07 -11.48 -0.24
CA VAL A 14 5.20 -10.14 -0.82
C VAL A 14 5.25 -10.20 -2.35
N ALA A 15 5.95 -11.19 -2.92
CA ALA A 15 5.98 -11.42 -4.36
C ALA A 15 4.58 -11.77 -4.91
N GLU A 16 3.81 -12.57 -4.20
CA GLU A 16 2.44 -12.89 -4.57
C GLU A 16 1.51 -11.67 -4.46
N ALA A 17 1.64 -10.88 -3.38
CA ALA A 17 0.92 -9.62 -3.25
C ALA A 17 1.25 -8.63 -4.38
N GLN A 18 2.50 -8.61 -4.86
CA GLN A 18 2.90 -7.83 -6.04
C GLN A 18 2.24 -8.36 -7.31
N ARG A 19 2.29 -9.68 -7.54
CA ARG A 19 1.66 -10.33 -8.69
C ARG A 19 0.18 -10.00 -8.76
N MET A 20 -0.58 -10.27 -7.69
CA MET A 20 -2.01 -9.97 -7.63
C MET A 20 -2.30 -8.50 -7.91
N THR A 21 -1.49 -7.59 -7.36
CA THR A 21 -1.63 -6.15 -7.60
C THR A 21 -1.44 -5.83 -9.08
N ASN A 22 -0.34 -6.29 -9.69
CA ASN A 22 0.02 -5.95 -11.08
C ASN A 22 -0.86 -6.64 -12.13
N GLU A 23 -1.28 -7.86 -11.87
CA GLU A 23 -2.14 -8.65 -12.76
C GLU A 23 -3.64 -8.36 -12.57
N ARG A 24 -3.98 -7.52 -11.58
CA ARG A 24 -5.37 -7.16 -11.25
C ARG A 24 -6.22 -8.38 -10.85
N ASP A 25 -5.58 -9.29 -10.11
CA ASP A 25 -6.18 -10.55 -9.70
C ASP A 25 -7.26 -10.31 -8.63
N ALA A 26 -8.48 -10.04 -9.08
CA ALA A 26 -9.60 -9.75 -8.21
C ALA A 26 -10.06 -10.97 -7.41
N ASP A 27 -9.83 -12.18 -7.94
CA ASP A 27 -10.28 -13.44 -7.35
C ASP A 27 -9.27 -14.00 -6.34
N GLY A 28 -7.97 -13.79 -6.59
CA GLY A 28 -6.88 -14.24 -5.73
C GLY A 28 -6.96 -13.71 -4.28
N ILE A 29 -7.57 -12.54 -4.08
CA ILE A 29 -7.70 -11.94 -2.74
C ILE A 29 -8.44 -12.84 -1.75
N ARG A 30 -9.41 -13.65 -2.23
CA ARG A 30 -10.20 -14.55 -1.38
C ARG A 30 -9.37 -15.68 -0.78
N GLN A 31 -8.27 -16.06 -1.42
CA GLN A 31 -7.38 -17.13 -0.95
C GLN A 31 -6.40 -16.64 0.13
N VAL A 32 -6.23 -15.31 0.25
CA VAL A 32 -5.23 -14.69 1.12
C VAL A 32 -5.83 -14.23 2.44
N PHE A 33 -7.07 -13.76 2.42
CA PHE A 33 -7.74 -13.19 3.59
C PHE A 33 -8.58 -14.23 4.35
N ALA A 34 -8.60 -14.10 5.68
CA ALA A 34 -9.55 -14.82 6.53
C ALA A 34 -10.99 -14.30 6.30
N PRO A 35 -12.03 -15.13 6.55
CA PRO A 35 -13.42 -14.73 6.32
C PRO A 35 -13.86 -13.47 7.07
N ASP A 36 -13.32 -13.25 8.27
CA ASP A 36 -13.59 -12.15 9.20
C ASP A 36 -12.49 -11.07 9.19
N ALA A 37 -11.63 -11.09 8.17
CA ALA A 37 -10.51 -10.18 8.10
C ALA A 37 -10.93 -8.72 7.87
N ARG A 38 -10.02 -7.81 8.16
CA ARG A 38 -10.17 -6.38 7.92
C ARG A 38 -9.16 -5.85 6.92
N TRP A 39 -9.60 -4.90 6.10
CA TRP A 39 -8.74 -4.15 5.20
C TRP A 39 -8.97 -2.64 5.34
N ASP A 40 -7.90 -1.94 5.69
CA ASP A 40 -7.84 -0.49 5.70
C ASP A 40 -6.81 0.00 4.68
N ALA A 41 -7.21 0.94 3.82
CA ALA A 41 -6.30 1.60 2.90
C ALA A 41 -6.45 3.12 2.99
N THR A 42 -5.32 3.83 3.08
CA THR A 42 -5.24 5.27 2.92
C THR A 42 -4.42 5.58 1.67
N LEU A 43 -5.03 6.20 0.66
CA LEU A 43 -4.39 6.57 -0.60
C LEU A 43 -4.54 8.09 -0.84
N ASP A 44 -3.46 8.85 -0.72
CA ASP A 44 -3.50 10.33 -0.81
C ASP A 44 -4.62 10.98 0.03
N GLY A 45 -4.86 10.43 1.23
CA GLY A 45 -5.90 10.90 2.15
C GLY A 45 -7.31 10.33 1.88
N LEU A 46 -7.53 9.60 0.78
CA LEU A 46 -8.73 8.79 0.60
C LEU A 46 -8.66 7.57 1.51
N ILE A 47 -9.67 7.38 2.35
CA ILE A 47 -9.76 6.25 3.27
C ILE A 47 -10.76 5.23 2.73
N ILE A 48 -10.34 3.96 2.71
CA ILE A 48 -11.15 2.80 2.36
C ILE A 48 -11.11 1.86 3.55
N HIS A 49 -12.29 1.40 3.96
CA HIS A 49 -12.49 0.40 5.00
C HIS A 49 -13.35 -0.72 4.43
N ALA A 50 -12.99 -1.96 4.76
CA ALA A 50 -13.75 -3.15 4.43
C ALA A 50 -13.58 -4.18 5.56
N ASP A 51 -14.72 -4.67 6.06
CA ASP A 51 -14.77 -5.70 7.11
C ASP A 51 -15.41 -6.97 6.55
N GLY A 52 -14.69 -8.09 6.65
CA GLY A 52 -15.07 -9.38 6.11
C GLY A 52 -14.74 -9.56 4.62
N ILE A 53 -14.59 -10.82 4.24
CA ILE A 53 -14.04 -11.21 2.93
C ILE A 53 -14.84 -10.67 1.73
N ASP A 54 -16.17 -10.56 1.84
CA ASP A 54 -17.00 -10.10 0.74
C ASP A 54 -16.83 -8.60 0.47
N GLU A 55 -16.67 -7.79 1.53
CA GLU A 55 -16.35 -6.36 1.40
C GLU A 55 -14.95 -6.16 0.83
N ILE A 56 -13.98 -6.94 1.32
CA ILE A 56 -12.61 -6.92 0.83
C ILE A 56 -12.57 -7.26 -0.66
N CYS A 57 -13.27 -8.31 -1.10
CA CYS A 57 -13.38 -8.66 -2.51
C CYS A 57 -13.96 -7.52 -3.36
N ARG A 58 -15.05 -6.88 -2.91
CA ARG A 58 -15.66 -5.75 -3.64
C ARG A 58 -14.73 -4.55 -3.73
N GLY A 59 -14.09 -4.20 -2.62
CA GLY A 59 -13.16 -3.09 -2.54
C GLY A 59 -11.91 -3.34 -3.38
N TRP A 60 -11.34 -4.55 -3.31
CA TRP A 60 -10.22 -4.97 -4.13
C TRP A 60 -10.54 -4.96 -5.63
N ALA A 61 -11.71 -5.46 -6.04
CA ALA A 61 -12.15 -5.38 -7.43
C ALA A 61 -12.24 -3.92 -7.93
N THR A 62 -12.65 -3.00 -7.05
CA THR A 62 -12.67 -1.55 -7.34
C THR A 62 -11.26 -1.00 -7.48
N MET A 63 -10.34 -1.39 -6.59
CA MET A 63 -8.93 -1.03 -6.69
C MET A 63 -8.29 -1.56 -7.98
N CYS A 64 -8.57 -2.80 -8.37
CA CYS A 64 -8.10 -3.40 -9.63
C CYS A 64 -8.54 -2.58 -10.85
N ARG A 65 -9.82 -2.17 -10.91
CA ARG A 65 -10.31 -1.30 -11.99
C ARG A 65 -9.63 0.07 -11.99
N PHE A 66 -9.45 0.67 -10.81
CA PHE A 66 -8.72 1.93 -10.67
C PHE A 66 -7.28 1.82 -11.18
N MET A 67 -6.54 0.80 -10.73
CA MET A 67 -5.15 0.57 -11.12
C MET A 67 -5.02 0.27 -12.61
N ALA A 68 -5.96 -0.48 -13.20
CA ALA A 68 -6.02 -0.71 -14.64
C ALA A 68 -6.24 0.60 -15.41
N LYS A 69 -7.25 1.39 -15.02
CA LYS A 69 -7.57 2.68 -15.67
C LYS A 69 -6.43 3.70 -15.59
N ARG A 70 -5.64 3.64 -14.52
CA ARG A 70 -4.51 4.55 -14.28
C ARG A 70 -3.17 4.01 -14.76
N GLY A 71 -3.11 2.77 -15.27
CA GLY A 71 -1.86 2.10 -15.64
C GLY A 71 -0.88 2.06 -14.46
N LEU A 72 -1.34 1.67 -13.28
CA LEU A 72 -0.56 1.62 -12.05
C LEU A 72 0.17 0.27 -11.94
N TYR A 73 1.50 0.27 -11.87
CA TYR A 73 2.29 -0.94 -11.59
C TYR A 73 3.17 -0.69 -10.38
N VAL A 74 3.41 -1.75 -9.60
CA VAL A 74 4.22 -1.68 -8.38
C VAL A 74 5.33 -2.71 -8.36
N GLU A 75 6.41 -2.34 -7.69
CA GLU A 75 7.45 -3.22 -7.18
C GLU A 75 7.39 -3.18 -5.66
N LYS A 76 7.38 -4.34 -5.01
CA LYS A 76 7.26 -4.50 -3.56
C LYS A 76 8.53 -5.08 -2.98
N THR A 77 8.93 -4.59 -1.81
CA THR A 77 10.13 -5.04 -1.10
C THR A 77 9.76 -5.35 0.34
N LEU A 78 10.11 -6.55 0.80
CA LEU A 78 9.96 -6.93 2.21
C LEU A 78 10.85 -6.03 3.08
N VAL A 79 10.27 -5.41 4.09
CA VAL A 79 10.96 -4.49 5.03
C VAL A 79 11.18 -5.17 6.36
N ALA A 80 10.15 -5.79 6.92
CA ALA A 80 10.22 -6.47 8.21
C ALA A 80 9.25 -7.64 8.27
N VAL A 81 9.59 -8.62 9.10
CA VAL A 81 8.73 -9.77 9.37
C VAL A 81 8.93 -10.26 10.80
N ASP A 82 7.84 -10.66 11.44
CA ASP A 82 7.83 -11.47 12.65
C ASP A 82 6.85 -12.65 12.51
N GLY A 83 6.61 -13.38 13.61
CA GLY A 83 5.77 -14.58 13.61
C GLY A 83 4.34 -14.39 13.09
N SER A 84 3.79 -13.17 13.12
CA SER A 84 2.41 -12.89 12.67
C SER A 84 2.30 -11.70 11.73
N THR A 85 3.33 -10.87 11.61
CA THR A 85 3.29 -9.60 10.87
C THR A 85 4.29 -9.62 9.72
N ILE A 86 3.84 -9.17 8.55
CA ILE A 86 4.68 -8.86 7.39
C ILE A 86 4.53 -7.37 7.11
N VAL A 87 5.65 -6.67 6.90
CA VAL A 87 5.70 -5.28 6.45
C VAL A 87 6.47 -5.21 5.15
N ASN A 88 5.88 -4.63 4.12
CA ASN A 88 6.56 -4.35 2.86
C ASN A 88 6.36 -2.89 2.45
N GLU A 89 7.35 -2.35 1.79
CA GLU A 89 7.20 -1.11 1.03
C GLU A 89 6.87 -1.43 -0.43
N TRP A 90 6.39 -0.44 -1.16
CA TRP A 90 6.24 -0.52 -2.60
C TRP A 90 6.57 0.80 -3.27
N ARG A 91 7.07 0.70 -4.49
CA ARG A 91 7.27 1.82 -5.42
C ARG A 91 6.44 1.55 -6.65
N GLY A 92 5.81 2.60 -7.19
CA GLY A 92 4.91 2.46 -8.31
C GLY A 92 5.12 3.49 -9.41
N VAL A 93 4.69 3.08 -10.59
CA VAL A 93 4.57 3.89 -11.80
C VAL A 93 3.10 4.03 -12.13
N ILE A 94 2.63 5.26 -12.37
CA ILE A 94 1.25 5.55 -12.76
C ILE A 94 1.28 6.28 -14.10
N ALA A 95 0.64 5.71 -15.12
CA ALA A 95 0.61 6.28 -16.48
C ALA A 95 2.02 6.67 -16.98
N GLY A 96 3.00 5.79 -16.75
CA GLY A 96 4.41 5.98 -17.14
C GLY A 96 5.23 6.91 -16.24
N ARG A 97 4.65 7.49 -15.18
CA ARG A 97 5.35 8.37 -14.25
C ARG A 97 5.64 7.66 -12.94
N ALA A 98 6.93 7.56 -12.60
CA ALA A 98 7.35 7.13 -11.27
C ALA A 98 7.02 8.21 -10.23
N GLY A 99 6.74 7.80 -9.01
CA GLY A 99 6.44 8.72 -7.91
C GLY A 99 5.45 8.14 -6.91
N ALA A 100 4.67 7.15 -7.32
CA ALA A 100 3.82 6.43 -6.40
C ALA A 100 4.68 5.60 -5.44
N ARG A 101 4.32 5.57 -4.16
CA ARG A 101 5.01 4.78 -3.14
C ARG A 101 4.11 4.54 -1.94
N GLY A 102 4.41 3.50 -1.18
CA GLY A 102 3.68 3.22 0.04
C GLY A 102 4.26 2.10 0.87
N ILE A 103 3.55 1.77 1.92
CA ILE A 103 3.86 0.69 2.86
C ILE A 103 2.58 -0.09 3.14
N GLU A 104 2.71 -1.39 3.30
CA GLU A 104 1.65 -2.31 3.66
C GLU A 104 2.07 -3.08 4.90
N VAL A 105 1.12 -3.23 5.83
CA VAL A 105 1.26 -4.04 7.04
C VAL A 105 0.21 -5.13 6.98
N TRP A 106 0.64 -6.38 7.10
CA TRP A 106 -0.19 -7.56 7.01
C TRP A 106 -0.07 -8.35 8.30
N ARG A 107 -1.17 -8.54 9.02
CA ARG A 107 -1.24 -9.47 10.15
C ARG A 107 -1.91 -10.76 9.70
N ARG A 108 -1.37 -11.89 10.15
CA ARG A 108 -1.83 -13.22 9.80
C ARG A 108 -2.18 -14.03 11.04
N ASN A 109 -3.13 -14.94 10.90
CA ASN A 109 -3.44 -15.95 11.91
C ASN A 109 -2.51 -17.18 11.79
N GLY A 110 -2.69 -18.16 12.69
CA GLY A 110 -1.91 -19.40 12.70
C GLY A 110 -2.09 -20.30 11.47
N LEU A 111 -3.10 -20.03 10.63
CA LEU A 111 -3.32 -20.72 9.35
C LEU A 111 -2.62 -20.01 8.18
N GLY A 112 -1.96 -18.88 8.44
CA GLY A 112 -1.29 -18.06 7.41
C GLY A 112 -2.23 -17.11 6.65
N LEU A 113 -3.52 -17.06 7.01
CA LEU A 113 -4.49 -16.14 6.40
C LEU A 113 -4.38 -14.74 7.01
N VAL A 114 -4.52 -13.71 6.18
CA VAL A 114 -4.52 -12.30 6.59
C VAL A 114 -5.77 -11.99 7.39
N THR A 115 -5.62 -11.44 8.59
CA THR A 115 -6.72 -10.98 9.46
C THR A 115 -6.83 -9.47 9.52
N ASP A 116 -5.74 -8.73 9.28
CA ASP A 116 -5.72 -7.27 9.22
C ASP A 116 -4.69 -6.85 8.16
N GLN A 117 -5.12 -6.05 7.19
CA GLN A 117 -4.21 -5.36 6.29
C GLN A 117 -4.39 -3.85 6.43
N ARG A 118 -3.28 -3.13 6.61
CA ARG A 118 -3.22 -1.68 6.53
C ARG A 118 -2.30 -1.25 5.40
N LEU A 119 -2.83 -0.46 4.45
CA LEU A 119 -2.10 0.11 3.34
C LEU A 119 -2.04 1.63 3.49
N TYR A 120 -0.84 2.19 3.36
CA TYR A 120 -0.63 3.63 3.24
C TYR A 120 0.10 3.91 1.94
N GLY A 121 -0.52 4.68 1.05
CA GLY A 121 0.00 4.96 -0.27
C GLY A 121 -0.12 6.42 -0.66
N PHE A 122 0.86 6.86 -1.42
CA PHE A 122 0.91 8.16 -2.08
C PHE A 122 0.98 7.90 -3.58
N LEU A 123 0.08 8.48 -4.37
CA LEU A 123 0.06 8.24 -5.83
C LEU A 123 1.03 9.15 -6.58
N ASP A 124 1.44 10.25 -5.96
CA ASP A 124 2.38 11.23 -6.53
C ASP A 124 3.23 11.86 -5.43
N ALA A 125 4.07 11.04 -4.77
CA ALA A 125 5.04 11.53 -3.80
C ALA A 125 6.26 12.12 -4.52
N ARG A 126 6.53 13.39 -4.24
CA ARG A 126 7.59 14.18 -4.88
C ARG A 126 8.63 14.63 -3.85
N PRO A 127 9.88 14.87 -4.27
CA PRO A 127 10.88 15.45 -3.39
C PRO A 127 10.43 16.82 -2.91
N ASP A 128 10.97 17.22 -1.78
CA ASP A 128 10.63 18.45 -1.08
C ASP A 128 11.01 19.69 -1.91
N SER A 129 12.04 19.58 -2.77
CA SER A 129 12.43 20.59 -3.77
C SER A 129 11.41 20.79 -4.92
N SER A 130 10.36 19.98 -5.02
CA SER A 130 9.38 20.09 -6.10
C SER A 130 8.45 21.29 -5.91
N LEU A 131 8.55 22.27 -6.82
CA LEU A 131 7.65 23.43 -6.84
C LEU A 131 6.17 23.03 -6.91
N VAL A 132 5.83 22.03 -7.71
CA VAL A 132 4.46 21.53 -7.84
C VAL A 132 3.95 20.97 -6.50
N GLN A 133 4.78 20.22 -5.77
CA GLN A 133 4.39 19.67 -4.47
C GLN A 133 4.22 20.78 -3.42
N ASN A 134 5.14 21.75 -3.39
CA ASN A 134 5.04 22.89 -2.48
C ASN A 134 3.76 23.70 -2.74
N LEU A 135 3.39 23.92 -4.00
CA LEU A 135 2.13 24.56 -4.37
C LEU A 135 0.90 23.74 -3.93
N ARG A 136 0.90 22.42 -4.17
CA ARG A 136 -0.18 21.52 -3.69
C ARG A 136 -0.34 21.60 -2.17
N MET A 137 0.77 21.59 -1.44
CA MET A 137 0.76 21.70 0.02
C MET A 137 0.27 23.08 0.49
N LEU A 138 0.65 24.17 -0.19
CA LEU A 138 0.16 25.51 0.14
C LEU A 138 -1.35 25.64 -0.04
N VAL A 139 -1.91 25.05 -1.10
CA VAL A 139 -3.35 25.07 -1.37
C VAL A 139 -4.12 24.22 -0.36
N ALA A 140 -3.65 23.00 -0.07
CA ALA A 140 -4.37 22.07 0.82
C ALA A 140 -4.15 22.37 2.33
N HIS A 141 -2.95 22.83 2.70
CA HIS A 141 -2.49 22.96 4.07
C HIS A 141 -1.62 24.23 4.26
N PRO A 142 -2.19 25.44 4.11
CA PRO A 142 -1.41 26.68 4.02
C PRO A 142 -0.54 26.95 5.25
N ARG A 143 -1.06 26.68 6.47
CA ARG A 143 -0.30 26.86 7.71
C ARG A 143 0.93 25.93 7.78
N THR A 144 0.75 24.68 7.40
CA THR A 144 1.84 23.69 7.32
C THR A 144 2.87 24.09 6.28
N ALA A 145 2.43 24.55 5.11
CA ALA A 145 3.32 24.97 4.03
C ALA A 145 4.20 26.15 4.43
N LEU A 146 3.63 27.18 5.06
CA LEU A 146 4.37 28.35 5.55
C LEU A 146 5.36 27.96 6.65
N ALA A 147 4.94 27.15 7.62
CA ALA A 147 5.81 26.68 8.69
C ALA A 147 6.99 25.87 8.13
N PHE A 148 6.73 24.94 7.20
CA PHE A 148 7.78 24.12 6.59
C PHE A 148 8.75 24.94 5.73
N ALA A 149 8.24 25.92 4.97
CA ALA A 149 9.07 26.83 4.19
C ALA A 149 9.99 27.67 5.10
N ALA A 150 9.47 28.21 6.21
CA ALA A 150 10.27 28.97 7.16
C ALA A 150 11.43 28.14 7.74
N SER A 151 11.18 26.86 8.10
CA SER A 151 12.18 25.97 8.68
C SER A 151 13.31 25.54 7.72
N ARG A 152 13.15 25.72 6.40
CA ARG A 152 14.20 25.37 5.41
C ARG A 152 15.30 26.42 5.28
N HIS A 153 15.02 27.64 5.74
CA HIS A 153 15.92 28.79 5.62
C HIS A 153 16.62 29.12 6.95
N CYS A 154 16.49 28.23 7.95
CA CYS A 154 17.27 28.23 9.18
C CYS A 154 18.41 27.22 9.07
#